data_AF-D0LPY8-F1
#
_entry.id   AF-D0LPY8-F1
#
_cell.length_a   1.000
_cell.length_b   1.000
_cell.length_c   1.000
_cell.angle_alpha   90.00
_cell.angle_beta   90.00
_cell.angle_gamma   90.00
#
_symmetry.space_group_name_H-M   'P 1'
#
loop_
_entity.id
_entity.type
_entity.pdbx_description
1 polymer ?
#
loop_
_entity_poly.entity_id
_entity_poly.type
_entity_poly.pdbx_seq_one_letter_code
_entity_poly.pdbx_strand_id
1 'polypeptide(L)'
;MKPFLPIVLLLVSGCSGELYSSHTHSLRWFCQSPEGCEREAEVKALARVLLYTDTFTLYTDYGQFAVDFVQRVPSDELPRECDALYGLSLFGHELESSTLCSVGGDAYEMRISVPNRNPSSASEWLAEMRPL
;
A
#
# COMPACT_ATOMS: atom_id res chain seq x y z
N MET A 1 -1.87 -58.33 35.39
CA MET A 1 -2.54 -57.85 34.17
C MET A 1 -2.62 -56.32 34.27
N LYS A 2 -1.94 -55.59 33.37
CA LYS A 2 -1.84 -54.12 33.37
C LYS A 2 -2.78 -53.56 32.28
N PRO A 3 -3.74 -52.66 32.56
CA PRO A 3 -4.48 -52.00 31.50
C PRO A 3 -3.65 -50.84 30.92
N PHE A 4 -3.64 -50.82 29.58
CA PHE A 4 -3.05 -49.81 28.71
C PHE A 4 -3.68 -48.43 28.93
N LEU A 5 -2.84 -47.39 29.06
CA LEU A 5 -3.29 -46.00 28.87
C LEU A 5 -3.33 -45.72 27.35
N PRO A 6 -4.45 -45.25 26.79
CA PRO A 6 -4.47 -44.75 25.42
C PRO A 6 -3.79 -43.37 25.36
N ILE A 7 -2.73 -43.28 24.55
CA ILE A 7 -2.12 -42.02 24.14
C ILE A 7 -3.10 -41.34 23.19
N VAL A 8 -3.79 -40.30 23.67
CA VAL A 8 -4.61 -39.41 22.84
C VAL A 8 -3.66 -38.48 22.08
N LEU A 9 -3.38 -38.80 20.82
CA LEU A 9 -2.71 -37.88 19.89
C LEU A 9 -3.69 -36.74 19.57
N LEU A 10 -3.54 -35.61 20.27
CA LEU A 10 -4.12 -34.34 19.86
C LEU A 10 -3.39 -33.86 18.60
N LEU A 11 -3.94 -34.20 17.44
CA LEU A 11 -3.62 -33.54 16.18
C LEU A 11 -4.10 -32.09 16.29
N VAL A 12 -3.22 -31.21 16.75
CA VAL A 12 -3.34 -29.77 16.52
C VAL A 12 -3.26 -29.59 15.01
N SER A 13 -4.42 -29.52 14.36
CA SER A 13 -4.58 -29.03 13.00
C SER A 13 -3.94 -27.65 12.96
N GLY A 14 -2.72 -27.61 12.42
CA GLY A 14 -1.93 -26.40 12.34
C GLY A 14 -2.72 -25.31 11.64
N CYS A 15 -2.58 -24.08 12.16
CA CYS A 15 -2.92 -22.87 11.44
C CYS A 15 -2.42 -23.01 10.00
N SER A 16 -3.35 -23.13 9.04
CA SER A 16 -3.08 -22.76 7.66
C SER A 16 -2.78 -21.27 7.69
N GLY A 17 -1.50 -20.93 7.83
CA GLY A 17 -1.03 -19.57 7.67
C GLY A 17 -1.44 -19.15 6.28
N GLU A 18 -2.37 -18.20 6.18
CA GLU A 18 -2.56 -17.42 4.98
C GLU A 18 -1.19 -16.83 4.65
N LEU A 19 -0.55 -17.42 3.63
CA LEU A 19 0.66 -16.87 3.05
C LEU A 19 0.25 -15.51 2.53
N TYR A 20 0.64 -14.45 3.25
CA TYR A 20 0.50 -13.07 2.82
C TYR A 20 1.04 -12.96 1.39
N SER A 21 0.15 -12.90 0.39
CA SER A 21 0.54 -12.75 -1.00
C SER A 21 1.00 -11.30 -1.19
N SER A 22 2.32 -11.11 -1.28
CA SER A 22 2.89 -9.79 -1.54
C SER A 22 3.18 -9.65 -3.04
N HIS A 23 2.68 -8.60 -3.67
CA HIS A 23 2.91 -8.33 -5.10
C HIS A 23 3.72 -7.04 -5.25
N THR A 24 4.86 -7.12 -5.94
CA THR A 24 5.68 -5.94 -6.23
C THR A 24 5.26 -5.31 -7.54
N HIS A 25 5.03 -4.00 -7.53
CA HIS A 25 4.69 -3.21 -8.70
C HIS A 25 5.76 -2.13 -8.91
N SER A 26 5.95 -1.74 -10.17
CA SER A 26 6.57 -0.46 -10.49
C SER A 26 5.60 0.66 -10.17
N LEU A 27 6.14 1.79 -9.72
CA LEU A 27 5.39 2.97 -9.32
C LEU A 27 5.84 4.17 -10.16
N ARG A 28 4.88 4.88 -10.73
CA ARG A 28 5.12 6.12 -11.49
C ARG A 28 4.25 7.23 -10.94
N TRP A 29 4.84 8.42 -10.83
CA TRP A 29 4.16 9.59 -10.26
C TRP A 29 3.98 10.68 -11.31
N PHE A 30 2.78 11.24 -11.35
CA PHE A 30 2.39 12.32 -12.24
C PHE A 30 1.86 13.48 -11.41
N CYS A 31 2.47 14.65 -11.55
CA CYS A 31 1.96 15.86 -10.96
C CYS A 31 0.65 16.27 -11.64
N GLN A 32 -0.39 16.53 -10.85
CA GLN A 32 -1.71 16.96 -11.31
C GLN A 32 -2.01 18.42 -10.94
N SER A 33 -1.27 19.00 -9.99
CA SER A 33 -1.38 20.42 -9.63
C SER A 33 -0.98 21.34 -10.80
N PRO A 34 -1.82 22.33 -11.18
CA PRO A 34 -1.55 23.22 -12.31
C PRO A 34 -0.36 24.17 -12.07
N GLU A 35 -0.08 24.52 -10.82
CA GLU A 35 1.08 25.30 -10.39
C GLU A 35 2.40 24.51 -10.36
N GLY A 36 2.33 23.20 -10.63
CA GLY A 36 3.44 22.26 -10.42
C GLY A 36 3.39 21.61 -9.04
N CYS A 37 4.32 20.69 -8.80
CA CYS A 37 4.39 19.96 -7.55
C CYS A 37 5.76 20.13 -6.92
N GLU A 38 5.81 20.55 -5.65
CA GLU A 38 7.07 20.54 -4.91
C GLU A 38 7.49 19.11 -4.57
N ARG A 39 8.74 18.94 -4.15
CA ARG A 39 9.32 17.63 -3.76
C ARG A 39 9.30 16.59 -4.87
N GLU A 40 9.25 17.03 -6.14
CA GLU A 40 9.13 16.12 -7.29
C GLU A 40 10.24 15.07 -7.33
N ALA A 41 11.49 15.46 -7.06
CA ALA A 41 12.61 14.53 -7.02
C ALA A 41 12.45 13.49 -5.90
N GLU A 42 12.01 13.91 -4.72
CA GLU A 42 11.80 13.04 -3.57
C GLU A 42 10.62 12.07 -3.79
N VAL A 43 9.50 12.54 -4.34
CA VAL A 43 8.32 11.71 -4.68
C VAL A 43 8.68 10.72 -5.77
N LYS A 44 9.29 11.18 -6.87
CA LYS A 44 9.66 10.31 -8.00
C LYS A 44 10.78 9.33 -7.68
N ALA A 45 11.56 9.56 -6.63
CA ALA A 45 12.52 8.57 -6.13
C ALA A 45 11.83 7.30 -5.61
N LEU A 46 10.55 7.39 -5.21
CA LEU A 46 9.71 6.24 -4.87
C LEU A 46 9.24 5.57 -6.16
N ALA A 47 9.90 4.49 -6.54
CA ALA A 47 9.74 3.88 -7.86
C ALA A 47 9.11 2.48 -7.80
N ARG A 48 8.93 1.91 -6.60
CA ARG A 48 8.34 0.58 -6.43
C ARG A 48 7.41 0.56 -5.23
N VAL A 49 6.42 -0.32 -5.30
CA VAL A 49 5.48 -0.58 -4.19
C VAL A 49 5.33 -2.07 -3.99
N LEU A 50 5.35 -2.51 -2.74
CA LEU A 50 4.98 -3.85 -2.33
C LEU A 50 3.58 -3.80 -1.74
N LEU A 51 2.62 -4.43 -2.42
CA LEU A 51 1.24 -4.53 -1.96
C LEU A 51 1.10 -5.81 -1.13
N TYR A 52 0.60 -5.67 0.10
CA TYR A 52 0.08 -6.73 0.94
C TYR A 52 -1.45 -6.64 0.99
N THR A 53 -2.10 -7.65 1.60
CA THR A 53 -3.57 -7.72 1.72
C THR A 53 -4.19 -6.49 2.37
N ASP A 54 -3.50 -5.90 3.35
CA ASP A 54 -4.00 -4.80 4.19
C ASP A 54 -3.10 -3.56 4.18
N THR A 55 -1.88 -3.67 3.65
CA THR A 55 -0.87 -2.62 3.67
C THR A 55 -0.15 -2.50 2.33
N PHE A 56 0.50 -1.37 2.09
CA PHE A 56 1.52 -1.29 1.06
C PHE A 56 2.75 -0.53 1.55
N THR A 57 3.90 -0.87 0.97
CA THR A 57 5.19 -0.26 1.32
C THR A 57 5.82 0.33 0.08
N LEU A 58 6.29 1.57 0.18
CA LEU A 58 6.94 2.30 -0.91
C LEU A 58 8.46 2.18 -0.80
N TYR A 59 9.10 1.96 -1.94
CA TYR A 59 10.53 1.78 -2.04
C TYR A 59 11.13 2.70 -3.10
N THR A 60 12.37 3.10 -2.84
CA THR A 60 13.24 3.65 -3.87
C THR A 60 13.83 2.53 -4.73
N ASP A 61 14.35 2.87 -5.93
CA ASP A 61 15.02 1.90 -6.81
C ASP A 61 16.25 1.23 -6.16
N TYR A 62 16.86 1.88 -5.17
CA TYR A 62 18.02 1.35 -4.43
C TYR A 62 17.63 0.51 -3.21
N GLY A 63 16.33 0.21 -3.02
CA GLY A 63 15.84 -0.66 -1.94
C GLY A 63 15.82 -0.01 -0.56
N GLN A 64 16.02 1.31 -0.45
CA GLN A 64 15.81 2.02 0.81
C GLN A 64 14.31 2.24 1.05
N PHE A 65 13.86 1.90 2.26
CA PHE A 65 12.49 2.12 2.75
C PHE A 65 12.22 3.62 2.92
N ALA A 66 11.04 4.07 2.53
CA ALA A 66 10.70 5.49 2.57
C ALA A 66 9.34 5.80 3.21
N VAL A 67 8.90 4.99 4.19
CA VAL A 67 7.88 5.26 5.24
C VAL A 67 6.70 4.26 5.28
N ASP A 68 6.26 4.13 6.53
CA ASP A 68 5.35 3.24 7.21
C ASP A 68 3.86 3.37 6.89
N PHE A 69 3.23 2.21 7.11
CA PHE A 69 1.84 1.89 7.36
C PHE A 69 0.78 2.57 6.51
N VAL A 70 0.13 1.71 5.74
CA VAL A 70 -1.04 2.05 4.99
C VAL A 70 -2.14 1.11 5.42
N GLN A 71 -3.16 1.61 6.12
CA GLN A 71 -4.23 0.75 6.61
C GLN A 71 -5.41 0.80 5.64
N ARG A 72 -5.85 -0.37 5.17
CA ARG A 72 -7.13 -0.50 4.47
C ARG A 72 -8.26 -0.05 5.39
N VAL A 73 -8.96 1.01 4.99
CA VAL A 73 -10.19 1.45 5.64
C VAL A 73 -11.37 0.75 4.96
N PRO A 74 -12.16 -0.08 5.66
CA PRO A 74 -13.38 -0.64 5.12
C PRO A 74 -14.34 0.51 4.76
N SER A 75 -14.82 0.54 3.51
CA SER A 75 -15.85 1.47 3.09
C SER A 75 -16.82 0.74 2.17
N ASP A 76 -18.10 0.76 2.55
CA ASP A 76 -19.20 0.23 1.74
C ASP A 76 -19.53 1.15 0.54
N GLU A 77 -18.86 2.29 0.43
CA GLU A 77 -19.17 3.38 -0.50
C GLU A 77 -18.06 3.64 -1.54
N LEU A 78 -17.12 2.70 -1.74
CA LEU A 78 -16.11 2.85 -2.79
C LEU A 78 -16.74 2.79 -4.20
N PRO A 79 -16.24 3.60 -5.16
CA PRO A 79 -16.56 3.42 -6.58
C PRO A 79 -16.28 1.97 -7.01
N ARG A 80 -17.01 1.44 -8.01
CA ARG A 80 -16.96 0.01 -8.38
C ARG A 80 -15.56 -0.46 -8.77
N GLU A 81 -14.76 0.45 -9.29
CA GLU A 81 -13.39 0.24 -9.73
C GLU A 81 -12.34 0.37 -8.61
N CYS A 82 -12.76 0.66 -7.36
CA CYS A 82 -11.84 0.87 -6.25
C CYS A 82 -11.92 -0.23 -5.19
N ASP A 83 -10.77 -0.81 -4.87
CA ASP A 83 -10.66 -2.01 -4.03
C ASP A 83 -10.50 -1.68 -2.54
N ALA A 84 -9.92 -0.51 -2.25
CA ALA A 84 -9.55 -0.10 -0.91
C ALA A 84 -9.34 1.41 -0.78
N LEU A 85 -9.59 1.91 0.43
CA LEU A 85 -9.18 3.24 0.89
C LEU A 85 -7.97 3.07 1.80
N TYR A 86 -6.96 3.92 1.64
CA TYR A 86 -5.66 3.73 2.25
C TYR A 86 -5.18 5.04 2.89
N GLY A 87 -4.85 5.01 4.18
CA GLY A 87 -4.13 6.10 4.83
C GLY A 87 -2.65 6.06 4.44
N LEU A 88 -2.04 7.17 4.10
CA LEU A 88 -0.65 7.24 3.66
C LEU A 88 0.17 8.09 4.61
N SER A 89 1.44 7.75 4.82
CA SER A 89 2.39 8.64 5.48
C SER A 89 3.57 8.88 4.56
N LEU A 90 3.84 10.15 4.21
CA LEU A 90 4.97 10.54 3.37
C LEU A 90 5.72 11.71 4.00
N PHE A 91 7.05 11.65 3.96
CA PHE A 91 7.95 12.72 4.43
C PHE A 91 7.71 13.15 5.89
N GLY A 92 7.25 12.23 6.74
CA GLY A 92 6.93 12.50 8.15
C GLY A 92 5.56 13.13 8.38
N HIS A 93 4.68 13.11 7.36
CA HIS A 93 3.32 13.61 7.44
C HIS A 93 2.32 12.50 7.13
N GLU A 94 1.31 12.34 7.99
CA GLU A 94 0.09 11.59 7.65
C GLU A 94 -0.68 12.38 6.59
N LEU A 95 -1.13 11.68 5.56
CA LEU A 95 -1.88 12.21 4.44
C LEU A 95 -3.36 11.88 4.58
N GLU A 96 -4.19 12.64 3.88
CA GLU A 96 -5.58 12.25 3.69
C GLU A 96 -5.66 10.88 3.01
N SER A 97 -6.66 10.11 3.40
CA SER A 97 -6.86 8.76 2.87
C SER A 97 -7.18 8.79 1.37
N SER A 98 -6.51 7.93 0.61
CA SER A 98 -6.61 7.86 -0.85
C SER A 98 -7.19 6.53 -1.31
N THR A 99 -8.03 6.55 -2.34
CA THR A 99 -8.59 5.34 -2.95
C THR A 99 -7.59 4.69 -3.90
N LEU A 100 -7.35 3.38 -3.73
CA LEU A 100 -6.65 2.56 -4.72
C LEU A 100 -7.69 1.96 -5.66
N CYS A 101 -7.56 2.26 -6.95
CA CYS A 101 -8.50 1.81 -7.97
C CYS A 101 -7.82 0.95 -9.02
N SER A 102 -8.46 -0.16 -9.39
CA SER A 102 -7.99 -1.03 -10.47
C SER A 102 -8.24 -0.36 -11.81
N VAL A 103 -7.19 -0.31 -12.64
CA VAL A 103 -7.27 0.18 -14.03
C VAL A 103 -7.25 -0.97 -15.05
N GLY A 104 -7.51 -2.20 -14.58
CA GLY A 104 -7.55 -3.42 -15.38
C GLY A 104 -6.25 -4.25 -15.31
N GLY A 105 -6.40 -5.58 -15.30
CA GLY A 105 -5.30 -6.50 -14.96
C GLY A 105 -4.83 -6.29 -13.52
N ASP A 106 -3.53 -6.47 -13.28
CA ASP A 106 -2.89 -6.21 -11.98
C ASP A 106 -2.35 -4.77 -11.88
N ALA A 107 -2.98 -3.81 -12.56
CA ALA A 107 -2.59 -2.41 -12.56
C ALA A 107 -3.55 -1.58 -11.72
N TYR A 108 -2.99 -0.59 -11.00
CA TYR A 108 -3.74 0.26 -10.09
C TYR A 108 -3.37 1.73 -10.24
N GLU A 109 -4.27 2.60 -9.80
CA GLU A 109 -4.02 4.03 -9.67
C GLU A 109 -4.48 4.56 -8.30
N MET A 110 -3.83 5.63 -7.85
CA MET A 110 -4.17 6.32 -6.62
C MET A 110 -3.94 7.83 -6.76
N ARG A 111 -4.91 8.63 -6.31
CA ARG A 111 -4.76 10.09 -6.21
C ARG A 111 -4.38 10.47 -4.79
N ILE A 112 -3.28 11.21 -4.64
CA ILE A 112 -2.65 11.49 -3.35
C ILE A 112 -2.34 12.99 -3.26
N SER A 113 -2.74 13.62 -2.16
CA SER A 113 -2.32 14.98 -1.84
C SER A 113 -1.05 14.93 -1.00
N VAL A 114 0.06 15.46 -1.53
CA VAL A 114 1.37 15.42 -0.88
C VAL A 114 1.74 16.81 -0.36
N PRO A 115 2.06 16.98 0.93
CA PRO A 115 2.47 18.25 1.50
C PRO A 115 3.71 18.81 0.80
N ASN A 116 3.65 20.09 0.46
CA ASN A 116 4.76 20.82 -0.13
C ASN A 116 5.89 21.02 0.89
N ARG A 117 6.96 21.75 0.53
CA ARG A 117 8.01 22.11 1.51
C ARG A 117 7.44 23.03 2.58
N ASN A 118 6.50 23.89 2.21
CA ASN A 118 5.63 24.56 3.16
C ASN A 118 4.48 23.61 3.56
N PRO A 119 4.37 23.19 4.83
CA PRO A 119 3.35 22.23 5.27
C PRO A 119 1.92 22.80 5.24
N SER A 120 1.74 24.11 5.02
CA SER A 120 0.41 24.71 4.88
C SER A 120 -0.18 24.57 3.48
N SER A 121 0.52 23.92 2.55
CA SER A 121 0.03 23.63 1.20
C SER A 121 0.37 22.20 0.80
N ALA A 122 -0.38 21.67 -0.17
CA ALA A 122 -0.16 20.37 -0.75
C ALA A 122 -0.29 20.47 -2.27
N SER A 123 0.31 19.50 -2.96
CA SER A 123 0.15 19.32 -4.40
C SER A 123 -0.50 17.97 -4.69
N GLU A 124 -1.30 17.93 -5.75
CA GLU A 124 -2.02 16.74 -6.14
C GLU A 124 -1.16 15.86 -7.06
N TRP A 125 -1.13 14.57 -6.73
CA TRP A 125 -0.37 13.56 -7.45
C TRP A 125 -1.25 12.39 -7.88
N LEU A 126 -0.97 11.85 -9.06
CA LEU A 126 -1.46 10.56 -9.51
C LEU A 126 -0.30 9.56 -9.44
N ALA A 127 -0.51 8.48 -8.70
CA ALA A 127 0.42 7.37 -8.62
C ALA A 127 -0.13 6.18 -9.42
N GLU A 128 0.60 5.74 -10.44
CA GLU A 128 0.26 4.55 -11.21
C GLU A 128 1.14 3.37 -10.80
N MET A 129 0.50 2.22 -10.58
CA MET A 129 1.14 0.98 -10.18
C MET A 129 0.97 -0.05 -11.29
N ARG A 130 2.07 -0.65 -11.75
CA ARG A 130 2.06 -1.69 -12.80
C ARG A 130 2.82 -2.93 -12.34
N PRO A 131 2.33 -4.14 -12.63
CA PRO A 131 2.99 -5.37 -12.22
C PRO A 131 4.39 -5.44 -12.84
N LEU A 132 5.35 -6.01 -12.10
CA LEU A 132 6.72 -6.24 -12.56
C LEU A 132 6.89 -7.59 -13.25
#